data_AF-A0A3B0TUM3-F1
#
_entry.id   AF-A0A3B0TUM3-F1
#
_cell.length_a   1.000
_cell.length_b   1.000
_cell.length_c   1.000
_cell.angle_alpha   90.00
_cell.angle_beta   90.00
_cell.angle_gamma   90.00
#
_symmetry.space_group_name_H-M   'P 1'
#
loop_
_entity.id
_entity.type
_entity.pdbx_description
1 polymer ?
#
loop_
_entity_poly.entity_id
_entity_poly.type
_entity_poly.pdbx_seq_one_letter_code
_entity_poly.pdbx_strand_id
1 'polypeptide(L)'
;TPFIEKKMVRITIPEGYIIESIPESIAIGLPNNFGIYIFNVKMQGNKMMILSKLQMNTAIYPVLNYDEIKEFYKIIVNKNLEQIVLKKV
;
A
#
# COMPACT_ATOMS: atom_id res chain seq x y z
N THR A 1 -3.86 15.38 -14.28
CA THR A 1 -4.36 14.32 -15.20
C THR A 1 -4.48 13.02 -14.42
N PRO A 2 -5.44 12.14 -14.75
CA PRO A 2 -5.54 10.81 -14.15
C PRO A 2 -4.23 10.03 -14.31
N PHE A 3 -3.87 9.23 -13.31
CA PHE A 3 -2.61 8.50 -13.30
C PHE A 3 -2.70 7.19 -12.53
N ILE A 4 -1.76 6.29 -12.81
CA ILE A 4 -1.55 5.05 -12.07
C ILE A 4 -0.08 4.94 -11.72
N GLU A 5 0.22 4.90 -10.44
CA GLU A 5 1.53 4.54 -9.91
C GLU A 5 1.49 3.14 -9.32
N LYS A 6 2.39 2.28 -9.77
CA LYS A 6 2.52 0.91 -9.30
C LYS A 6 3.96 0.64 -8.91
N LYS A 7 4.18 0.27 -7.65
CA LYS A 7 5.46 -0.16 -7.11
C LYS A 7 5.34 -1.60 -6.66
N MET A 8 6.28 -2.43 -7.10
CA MET A 8 6.36 -3.83 -6.73
C MET A 8 7.74 -4.11 -6.18
N VAL A 9 7.80 -4.59 -4.94
CA VAL A 9 9.03 -4.94 -4.24
C VAL A 9 9.01 -6.43 -3.98
N ARG A 10 10.10 -7.12 -4.29
CA ARG A 10 10.29 -8.54 -3.96
C ARG A 10 11.45 -8.68 -3.01
N ILE A 11 11.22 -9.40 -1.93
CA ILE A 11 12.18 -9.63 -0.85
C ILE A 11 12.31 -11.14 -0.69
N THR A 12 13.52 -11.66 -0.77
CA THR A 12 13.78 -13.06 -0.39
C THR A 12 14.23 -13.07 1.06
N ILE A 13 13.53 -13.82 1.90
CA ILE A 13 13.85 -13.97 3.31
C ILE A 13 15.06 -14.89 3.40
N PRO A 14 16.16 -14.44 4.04
CA PRO A 14 17.35 -15.27 4.23
C PRO A 14 17.06 -16.45 5.17
N GLU A 15 17.87 -17.50 5.05
CA GLU A 15 17.77 -18.67 5.92
C GLU A 15 18.04 -18.30 7.38
N GLY A 16 17.33 -18.96 8.31
CA GLY A 16 17.41 -18.66 9.74
C GLY A 16 16.62 -17.42 10.19
N TYR A 17 15.76 -16.86 9.34
CA TYR A 17 14.83 -15.80 9.72
C TYR A 17 13.38 -16.22 9.46
N ILE A 18 12.50 -15.87 10.40
CA ILE A 18 11.05 -15.99 10.26
C ILE A 18 10.42 -14.60 10.27
N ILE A 19 9.26 -14.48 9.64
CA ILE A 19 8.45 -13.28 9.74
C ILE A 19 7.77 -13.24 11.10
N GLU A 20 8.01 -12.17 11.84
CA GLU A 20 7.30 -11.90 13.07
C GLU A 20 6.06 -11.03 12.80
N SER A 21 6.22 -9.99 11.96
CA SER A 21 5.12 -9.11 11.62
C SER A 21 5.24 -8.57 10.19
N ILE A 22 4.09 -8.55 9.51
CA ILE A 22 3.95 -7.95 8.19
C ILE A 22 2.78 -6.96 8.18
N PRO A 23 2.88 -5.88 7.39
CA PRO A 23 1.76 -5.00 7.14
C PRO A 23 0.56 -5.75 6.58
N GLU A 24 -0.62 -5.48 7.12
CA GLU A 24 -1.87 -6.02 6.55
C GLU A 24 -2.13 -5.47 5.15
N SER A 25 -2.75 -6.27 4.29
CA SER A 25 -3.17 -5.77 2.98
C SER A 25 -4.40 -4.89 3.13
N ILE A 26 -4.39 -3.73 2.47
CA ILE A 26 -5.53 -2.81 2.44
C ILE A 26 -5.91 -2.45 1.01
N ALA A 27 -7.20 -2.21 0.80
CA ALA A 27 -7.73 -1.60 -0.40
C ALA A 27 -8.71 -0.52 0.04
N ILE A 28 -8.40 0.73 -0.29
CA ILE A 28 -9.23 1.89 0.04
C ILE A 28 -9.53 2.66 -1.24
N GLY A 29 -10.71 3.27 -1.30
CA GLY A 29 -11.16 4.05 -2.44
C GLY A 29 -11.74 5.38 -1.99
N LEU A 30 -11.54 6.42 -2.79
CA LEU A 30 -12.25 7.68 -2.66
C LEU A 30 -13.68 7.53 -3.22
N PRO A 31 -14.65 8.31 -2.73
CA PRO A 31 -16.00 8.34 -3.26
C PRO A 31 -16.04 8.59 -4.77
N ASN A 32 -17.14 8.19 -5.41
CA ASN A 32 -17.35 8.34 -6.85
C ASN A 32 -16.22 7.76 -7.73
N ASN A 33 -15.47 6.79 -7.18
CA ASN A 33 -14.33 6.18 -7.84
C ASN A 33 -13.25 7.21 -8.26
N PHE A 34 -13.08 8.30 -7.52
CA PHE A 34 -12.10 9.33 -7.84
C PHE A 34 -10.64 8.87 -7.69
N GLY A 35 -10.41 7.86 -6.85
CA GLY A 35 -9.10 7.26 -6.67
C GLY A 35 -9.20 5.95 -5.90
N ILE A 36 -8.20 5.11 -6.09
CA ILE A 36 -8.08 3.80 -5.45
C ILE A 36 -6.64 3.63 -5.02
N TYR A 37 -6.45 3.16 -3.79
CA TYR A 37 -5.16 2.71 -3.30
C TYR A 37 -5.25 1.26 -2.86
N ILE A 38 -4.30 0.45 -3.35
CA ILE A 38 -4.18 -0.97 -3.02
C ILE A 38 -2.77 -1.19 -2.50
N PHE A 39 -2.66 -1.65 -1.27
CA PHE A 39 -1.42 -2.15 -0.69
C PHE A 39 -1.61 -3.63 -0.38
N ASN A 40 -0.80 -4.48 -1.01
CA ASN A 40 -0.94 -5.92 -0.88
C ASN A 40 0.41 -6.58 -0.62
N VAL A 41 0.44 -7.45 0.39
CA VAL A 41 1.61 -8.24 0.74
C VAL A 41 1.26 -9.70 0.49
N LYS A 42 2.05 -10.37 -0.36
CA LYS A 42 1.93 -11.80 -0.65
C LYS A 42 3.19 -12.54 -0.25
N MET A 43 2.98 -13.66 0.40
CA MET A 43 4.00 -14.61 0.80
C MET A 43 3.94 -15.83 -0.12
N GLN A 44 5.08 -16.26 -0.65
CA GLN A 44 5.21 -17.49 -1.42
C GLN A 44 6.51 -18.19 -1.02
N GLY A 45 6.40 -19.14 -0.09
CA GLY A 45 7.57 -19.80 0.51
C GLY A 45 8.45 -18.79 1.26
N ASN A 46 9.73 -18.73 0.91
CA ASN A 46 10.68 -17.76 1.46
C ASN A 46 10.72 -16.42 0.71
N LYS A 47 9.82 -16.21 -0.27
CA LYS A 47 9.75 -14.95 -1.02
C LYS A 47 8.52 -14.17 -0.60
N MET A 48 8.73 -12.88 -0.35
CA MET A 48 7.68 -11.91 -0.13
C MET A 48 7.60 -10.97 -1.33
N MET A 49 6.37 -10.64 -1.72
CA MET A 49 6.08 -9.64 -2.72
C MET A 49 5.15 -8.59 -2.14
N ILE A 50 5.55 -7.33 -2.21
CA ILE A 50 4.76 -6.18 -1.79
C ILE A 50 4.35 -5.42 -3.05
N LEU A 51 3.07 -5.11 -3.16
CA LEU A 51 2.47 -4.33 -4.23
C LEU A 51 1.83 -3.09 -3.61
N SER A 52 2.29 -1.91 -4.02
CA SER A 52 1.68 -0.62 -3.70
C SER A 52 1.19 0.00 -5.00
N LYS A 53 -0.13 0.15 -5.17
CA LYS A 53 -0.77 0.73 -6.35
C LYS A 53 -1.63 1.92 -5.93
N LEU A 54 -1.24 3.11 -6.38
CA LEU A 54 -2.05 4.32 -6.29
C LEU A 54 -2.62 4.64 -7.67
N GLN A 55 -3.92 4.83 -7.75
CA GLN A 55 -4.61 5.19 -8.98
C GLN A 55 -5.51 6.39 -8.69
N MET A 56 -5.34 7.47 -9.45
CA MET A 56 -6.21 8.63 -9.42
C MET A 56 -6.95 8.71 -10.75
N ASN A 57 -8.28 8.69 -10.69
CA ASN A 57 -9.16 8.65 -11.87
C ASN A 57 -9.64 10.05 -12.29
N THR A 58 -9.44 11.06 -11.43
CA THR A 58 -9.77 12.46 -11.72
C THR A 58 -8.53 13.36 -11.59
N ALA A 59 -8.49 14.43 -12.39
CA ALA A 59 -7.48 15.48 -12.28
C ALA A 59 -7.89 16.60 -11.31
N ILE A 60 -9.19 16.73 -11.04
CA ILE A 60 -9.77 17.78 -10.20
C ILE A 60 -10.61 17.09 -9.13
N TYR A 61 -10.25 17.32 -7.88
CA TYR A 61 -11.00 16.83 -6.73
C TYR A 61 -11.80 18.00 -6.13
N PRO A 62 -13.11 17.85 -5.87
CA PRO A 62 -13.91 18.92 -5.30
C PRO A 62 -13.37 19.41 -3.96
N VAL A 63 -13.31 20.73 -3.77
CA VAL A 63 -12.81 21.35 -2.52
C VAL A 63 -13.65 20.92 -1.31
N LEU A 64 -14.96 20.75 -1.50
CA LEU A 64 -15.89 20.28 -0.47
C LEU A 64 -15.53 18.89 0.08
N ASN A 65 -14.78 18.08 -0.68
CA ASN A 65 -14.38 16.74 -0.31
C ASN A 65 -12.91 16.69 0.16
N TYR A 66 -12.24 17.83 0.37
CA TYR A 66 -10.81 17.90 0.68
C TYR A 66 -10.40 17.01 1.87
N ASP A 67 -11.24 16.88 2.88
CA ASP A 67 -10.95 16.05 4.04
C ASP A 67 -10.83 14.56 3.69
N GLU A 68 -11.61 14.07 2.71
CA GLU A 68 -11.55 12.69 2.24
C GLU A 68 -10.21 12.39 1.56
N ILE A 69 -9.78 13.28 0.66
CA ILE A 69 -8.50 13.10 -0.04
C ILE A 69 -7.31 13.25 0.92
N LYS A 70 -7.42 14.14 1.92
CA LYS A 70 -6.40 14.29 2.97
C LYS A 70 -6.27 13.02 3.81
N GLU A 71 -7.39 12.46 4.28
CA GLU A 71 -7.35 11.23 5.06
C GLU A 71 -6.89 10.04 4.21
N PHE A 72 -7.30 9.97 2.95
CA PHE A 72 -6.83 8.96 2.00
C PHE A 72 -5.31 8.97 1.85
N TYR A 73 -4.69 10.13 1.62
CA TYR A 73 -3.23 10.24 1.56
C TYR A 73 -2.54 9.95 2.89
N LYS A 74 -3.15 10.33 4.01
CA LYS A 74 -2.63 10.00 5.34
C LYS A 74 -2.57 8.49 5.57
N ILE A 75 -3.62 7.76 5.18
CA ILE A 75 -3.63 6.28 5.25
C ILE A 75 -2.53 5.70 4.35
N ILE A 76 -2.37 6.22 3.13
CA ILE A 76 -1.30 5.78 2.22
C ILE A 76 0.08 5.96 2.86
N VAL A 77 0.37 7.15 3.39
CA VAL A 77 1.67 7.44 4.01
C VAL A 77 1.92 6.52 5.20
N ASN A 78 0.95 6.42 6.11
CA ASN A 78 1.07 5.55 7.28
C ASN A 78 1.33 4.09 6.87
N LYS A 79 0.62 3.60 5.84
CA LYS A 79 0.77 2.22 5.38
C LYS A 79 2.15 1.93 4.79
N ASN A 80 2.71 2.88 4.05
CA ASN A 80 4.06 2.73 3.48
C ASN A 80 5.17 2.91 4.54
N LEU A 81 4.87 3.48 5.71
CA LEU A 81 5.80 3.58 6.84
C LEU A 81 5.79 2.35 7.74
N GLU A 82 4.80 1.46 7.62
CA GLU A 82 4.78 0.21 8.38
C GLU A 82 6.00 -0.65 8.05
N GLN A 83 6.65 -1.17 9.10
CA GLN A 83 7.86 -1.97 8.97
C GLN A 83 7.55 -3.45 8.88
N ILE A 84 8.39 -4.18 8.15
CA ILE A 84 8.38 -5.65 8.14
C ILE A 84 9.44 -6.10 9.15
N VAL A 85 9.02 -6.87 10.15
CA VAL A 85 9.91 -7.34 11.22
C VAL A 85 10.24 -8.81 10.99
N LEU A 86 11.54 -9.11 10.90
CA LEU A 86 12.07 -10.46 10.81
C LEU A 86 12.72 -10.83 12.13
N LYS A 87 12.39 -12.00 12.65
CA LYS A 87 13.00 -12.57 13.84
C LYS A 87 13.97 -13.66 13.44
N LYS A 88 15.18 -13.61 13.99
CA LYS A 88 16.18 -14.66 13.83
C LYS A 88 15.77 -15.90 14.63
N VAL A 89 15.88 -17.07 14.01
CA VAL A 89 15.71 -18.39 14.63
C VAL A 89 17.06 -19.00 14.97
#